data_AF-A0A1U7ZH62-F1
#
_entry.id   AF-A0A1U7ZH62-F1
#
_cell.length_a   1.000
_cell.length_b   1.000
_cell.length_c   1.000
_cell.angle_alpha   90.00
_cell.angle_beta   90.00
_cell.angle_gamma   90.00
#
_symmetry.space_group_name_H-M   'P 1'
#
loop_
_entity.id
_entity.type
_entity.pdbx_description
1 polymer ?
#
loop_
_entity_poly.entity_id
_entity_poly.type
_entity_poly.pdbx_seq_one_letter_code
_entity_poly.pdbx_strand_id
1 'polypeptide(L)'
;MGSSESTLSQEPADEITTVSEKVEDVDPLLDRIKSLQLSTPILTSPPEESSLTDILVRKPSSASVPGTLNPKVLLELFSMYRDWQEEKAKKISQKQEEIENRIEVADALAVKLLQRFNYSVSTMRTTAYHLAGVHSLQVEVGELKGRLTEVLSNCDALCKRIATEGPESLRSSIKPFAAITADIVPSHDSSAS
;
A
#
# COMPACT_ATOMS: atom_id res chain seq x y z
N MET A 1 -0.62 -45.44 -7.09
CA MET A 1 -1.38 -44.43 -6.32
C MET A 1 -0.46 -43.22 -6.24
N GLY A 2 -0.59 -42.15 -7.03
CA GLY A 2 -1.75 -41.43 -7.52
C GLY A 2 -1.42 -39.96 -7.28
N SER A 3 -0.37 -39.46 -7.93
CA SER A 3 0.14 -38.10 -7.76
C SER A 3 -0.54 -37.20 -8.78
N SER A 4 -1.31 -36.22 -8.29
CA SER A 4 -2.01 -35.23 -9.09
C SER A 4 -1.02 -34.24 -9.69
N GLU A 5 -0.71 -34.40 -10.98
CA GLU A 5 -0.07 -33.37 -11.79
C GLU A 5 -1.17 -32.38 -12.24
N SER A 6 -1.24 -31.21 -11.59
CA SER A 6 -2.01 -30.08 -12.09
C SER A 6 -1.27 -29.47 -13.27
N THR A 7 -1.68 -29.84 -14.47
CA THR A 7 -1.33 -29.14 -15.69
C THR A 7 -1.98 -27.75 -15.64
N LEU A 8 -1.15 -26.71 -15.49
CA LEU A 8 -1.54 -25.32 -15.66
C LEU A 8 -1.91 -25.13 -17.13
N SER A 9 -3.20 -25.28 -17.42
CA SER A 9 -3.78 -24.96 -18.73
C SER A 9 -3.49 -23.51 -19.04
N GLN A 10 -2.83 -23.32 -20.17
CA GLN A 10 -2.50 -22.05 -20.77
C GLN A 10 -3.82 -21.36 -21.15
N GLU A 11 -4.33 -20.51 -20.25
CA GLU A 11 -5.39 -19.56 -20.57
C GLU A 11 -4.90 -18.64 -21.70
N PRO A 12 -5.72 -18.36 -22.72
CA PRO A 12 -5.44 -17.27 -23.62
C PRO A 12 -5.44 -15.99 -22.79
N ALA A 13 -4.38 -15.20 -22.96
CA ALA A 13 -4.19 -13.91 -22.34
C ALA A 13 -5.50 -13.11 -22.29
N ASP A 14 -5.79 -12.52 -21.13
CA ASP A 14 -6.85 -11.55 -20.90
C ASP A 14 -6.83 -10.49 -22.01
N GLU A 15 -7.64 -10.72 -23.04
CA GLU A 15 -8.00 -9.74 -24.03
C GLU A 15 -8.93 -8.75 -23.32
N ILE A 16 -8.43 -7.53 -23.11
CA ILE A 16 -9.21 -6.42 -22.57
C ILE A 16 -10.39 -6.20 -23.53
N THR A 17 -11.54 -6.76 -23.18
CA THR A 17 -12.80 -6.57 -23.90
C THR A 17 -13.28 -5.17 -23.58
N THR A 18 -12.84 -4.20 -24.38
CA THR A 18 -13.46 -2.89 -24.43
C THR A 18 -14.91 -3.08 -24.86
N VAL A 19 -15.85 -2.69 -24.00
CA VAL A 19 -17.28 -2.62 -24.31
C VAL A 19 -17.49 -1.59 -25.43
N SER A 20 -17.34 -2.03 -26.68
CA SER A 20 -17.81 -1.32 -27.87
C SER A 20 -19.26 -1.72 -28.12
N GLU A 21 -20.13 -1.38 -27.18
CA GLU A 21 -21.55 -1.26 -27.47
C GLU A 21 -21.94 0.18 -27.14
N LYS A 22 -21.73 1.04 -28.14
CA LYS A 22 -22.46 2.31 -28.21
C LYS A 22 -23.93 1.91 -28.35
N VAL A 23 -24.63 1.81 -27.23
CA VAL A 23 -26.08 1.87 -27.25
C VAL A 23 -26.40 3.27 -27.76
N GLU A 24 -26.73 3.34 -29.05
CA GLU A 24 -27.26 4.51 -29.72
C GLU A 24 -28.73 4.69 -29.27
N ASP A 25 -28.95 4.68 -27.96
CA ASP A 25 -30.22 5.07 -27.35
C ASP A 25 -30.19 6.59 -27.36
N VAL A 26 -30.73 7.14 -28.45
CA VAL A 26 -31.00 8.57 -28.54
C VAL A 26 -31.84 8.93 -27.33
N ASP A 27 -31.29 9.77 -26.45
CA ASP A 27 -31.95 10.19 -25.23
C ASP A 27 -33.43 10.52 -25.56
N PRO A 28 -34.41 9.81 -24.96
CA PRO A 28 -35.82 10.00 -25.29
C PRO A 28 -36.28 11.44 -25.04
N LEU A 29 -35.55 12.23 -24.24
CA LEU A 29 -35.76 13.66 -24.11
C LEU A 29 -35.25 14.44 -25.32
N LEU A 30 -34.12 14.06 -25.91
CA LEU A 30 -33.56 14.70 -27.10
C LEU A 30 -34.45 14.49 -28.33
N ASP A 31 -35.01 13.29 -28.49
CA ASP A 31 -35.98 13.01 -29.56
C ASP A 31 -37.31 13.75 -29.35
N ARG A 32 -37.76 13.88 -28.09
CA ARG A 32 -38.90 14.74 -27.78
C ARG A 32 -38.63 16.21 -28.09
N ILE A 33 -37.45 16.72 -27.75
CA ILE A 33 -37.07 18.12 -28.02
C ILE A 33 -36.99 18.38 -29.53
N LYS A 34 -36.43 17.45 -30.30
CA LYS A 34 -36.38 17.54 -31.77
C LYS A 34 -37.75 17.40 -32.43
N SER A 35 -38.66 16.64 -31.83
CA SER A 35 -40.03 16.44 -32.33
C SER A 35 -40.98 17.60 -31.99
N LEU A 36 -40.61 18.47 -31.05
CA LEU A 36 -41.35 19.71 -30.81
C LEU A 36 -41.16 20.62 -32.01
N GLN A 37 -42.24 20.84 -32.77
CA GLN A 37 -42.22 21.83 -33.84
C GLN A 37 -41.92 23.19 -33.22
N LEU A 38 -40.73 23.72 -33.53
CA LEU A 38 -40.39 25.11 -33.27
C LEU A 38 -41.49 25.96 -33.89
N SER A 39 -42.35 26.53 -33.04
CA SER A 39 -43.32 27.52 -33.47
C SER A 39 -42.58 28.64 -34.17
N THR A 40 -43.21 29.19 -35.21
CA THR A 40 -42.67 30.31 -35.97
C THR A 40 -42.13 31.38 -35.03
N PRO A 41 -40.91 31.90 -35.26
CA PRO A 41 -40.32 32.89 -34.38
C PRO A 41 -41.29 34.06 -34.21
N ILE A 42 -41.55 34.43 -32.96
CA ILE A 42 -42.47 35.52 -32.58
C ILE A 42 -42.04 36.84 -33.24
N LEU A 43 -40.76 36.96 -33.58
CA LEU A 43 -40.18 38.09 -34.29
C LEU A 43 -40.06 37.75 -35.78
N THR A 44 -41.07 38.14 -36.55
CA THR A 44 -41.09 38.05 -38.02
C THR A 44 -40.27 39.14 -38.71
N SER A 45 -39.63 40.04 -37.96
CA SER A 45 -38.67 41.03 -38.47
C SER A 45 -37.53 41.27 -37.47
N PRO A 46 -36.31 41.59 -37.94
CA PRO A 46 -35.23 42.02 -37.06
C PRO A 46 -35.65 43.28 -36.30
N PRO A 47 -35.35 43.40 -34.98
CA PRO A 47 -35.61 44.63 -34.25
C PRO A 47 -34.75 45.74 -34.86
N GLU A 48 -35.36 46.85 -35.27
CA GLU A 48 -34.60 48.06 -35.57
C GLU A 48 -33.85 48.46 -34.29
N GLU A 49 -32.53 48.38 -34.35
CA GLU A 49 -31.63 48.60 -33.22
C GLU A 49 -31.83 50.00 -32.64
N SER A 50 -32.54 50.08 -31.52
CA SER A 50 -32.57 51.27 -30.67
C SER A 50 -32.38 50.83 -29.23
N SER A 51 -31.13 50.90 -28.78
CA SER A 51 -30.63 50.87 -27.40
C SER A 51 -31.25 49.86 -26.41
N LEU A 52 -30.41 49.00 -25.82
CA LEU A 52 -30.79 48.05 -24.75
C LEU A 52 -31.54 48.70 -23.57
N THR A 53 -31.29 49.98 -23.29
CA THR A 53 -32.03 50.73 -22.26
C THR A 53 -33.49 50.98 -22.63
N ASP A 54 -33.80 51.17 -23.91
CA ASP A 54 -35.15 51.39 -24.41
C ASP A 54 -35.96 50.09 -24.40
N ILE A 55 -35.29 48.93 -24.51
CA ILE A 55 -35.88 47.59 -24.37
C ILE A 55 -36.21 47.28 -22.91
N LEU A 56 -35.33 47.65 -21.96
CA LEU A 56 -35.54 47.41 -20.52
C LEU A 56 -36.63 48.31 -19.91
N VAL A 57 -36.79 49.54 -20.42
CA VAL A 57 -37.74 50.54 -19.89
C VAL A 57 -39.10 50.46 -20.59
N ARG A 58 -39.20 49.83 -21.76
CA ARG A 58 -40.46 49.63 -22.46
C ARG A 58 -41.32 48.63 -21.68
N LYS A 59 -42.24 49.19 -20.88
CA LYS A 59 -43.39 48.47 -20.33
C LYS A 59 -44.07 47.72 -21.49
N PRO A 60 -44.18 46.39 -21.45
CA PRO A 60 -44.76 45.64 -22.56
C PRO A 60 -46.18 46.15 -22.76
N SER A 61 -46.46 46.71 -23.93
CA SER A 61 -47.82 47.04 -24.35
C SER A 61 -48.67 45.80 -24.13
N SER A 62 -49.80 45.97 -23.43
CA SER A 62 -50.78 44.92 -23.18
C SER A 62 -51.34 44.36 -24.49
N ALA A 63 -50.58 43.47 -25.12
CA ALA A 63 -51.10 42.49 -26.06
C ALA A 63 -51.56 41.32 -25.20
N SER A 64 -52.85 41.27 -24.89
CA SER A 64 -53.48 40.11 -24.28
C SER A 64 -53.47 38.97 -25.29
N VAL A 65 -52.36 38.24 -25.37
CA VAL A 65 -52.31 36.95 -26.05
C VAL A 65 -53.16 35.98 -25.23
N PRO A 66 -54.20 35.35 -25.82
CA PRO A 66 -54.99 34.34 -25.14
C PRO A 66 -54.13 33.08 -24.96
N GLY A 67 -53.43 33.03 -23.84
CA GLY A 67 -52.45 32.01 -23.48
C GLY A 67 -51.57 32.43 -22.29
N THR A 68 -51.98 33.46 -21.54
CA THR A 68 -51.23 33.98 -20.41
C THR A 68 -51.30 32.98 -19.26
N LEU A 69 -50.20 32.26 -19.01
CA LEU A 69 -50.07 31.35 -17.89
C LEU A 69 -50.40 32.10 -16.59
N ASN A 70 -51.27 31.50 -15.76
CA ASN A 70 -51.67 32.12 -14.51
C ASN A 70 -50.43 32.32 -13.61
N PRO A 71 -50.08 33.55 -13.21
CA PRO A 71 -48.87 33.83 -12.45
C PRO A 71 -48.83 33.10 -11.10
N LYS A 72 -49.99 32.76 -10.53
CA LYS A 72 -50.10 31.96 -9.31
C LYS A 72 -49.63 30.52 -9.52
N VAL A 73 -50.01 29.91 -10.65
CA VAL A 73 -49.59 28.55 -11.02
C VAL A 73 -48.10 28.52 -11.32
N LEU A 74 -47.57 29.58 -11.94
CA LEU A 74 -46.13 29.70 -12.21
C LEU A 74 -45.32 29.79 -10.90
N LEU A 75 -45.79 30.59 -9.93
CA LEU A 75 -45.16 30.70 -8.62
C LEU A 75 -45.17 29.37 -7.86
N GLU A 76 -46.29 28.65 -7.90
CA GLU A 76 -46.44 27.32 -7.29
C GLU A 76 -45.49 26.30 -7.93
N LEU A 77 -45.37 26.30 -9.27
CA LEU A 77 -44.42 25.45 -9.98
C LEU A 77 -42.97 25.74 -9.60
N PHE A 78 -42.59 27.02 -9.48
CA PHE A 78 -41.26 27.39 -9.02
C PHE A 78 -41.02 27.03 -7.56
N SER A 79 -42.04 27.09 -6.70
CA SER A 79 -41.96 26.61 -5.32
C SER A 79 -41.69 25.10 -5.30
N MET A 80 -42.52 24.34 -6.01
CA MET A 80 -42.39 22.87 -6.07
C MET A 80 -41.04 22.43 -6.66
N TYR A 81 -40.54 23.15 -7.67
CA TYR A 81 -39.20 22.91 -8.22
C TYR A 81 -38.09 23.24 -7.23
N ARG A 82 -38.21 24.35 -6.48
CA ARG A 82 -37.23 24.73 -5.45
C ARG A 82 -37.17 23.70 -4.33
N ASP A 83 -38.33 23.26 -3.84
CA ASP A 83 -38.43 22.25 -2.79
C ASP A 83 -37.81 20.92 -3.27
N TRP A 84 -38.09 20.53 -4.51
CA TRP A 84 -37.47 19.37 -5.13
C TRP A 84 -35.94 19.52 -5.25
N GLN A 85 -35.45 20.68 -5.68
CA GLN A 85 -34.01 20.97 -5.77
C GLN A 85 -33.34 20.87 -4.39
N GLU A 86 -33.95 21.44 -3.36
CA GLU A 86 -33.44 21.39 -2.00
C GLU A 86 -33.41 19.96 -1.44
N GLU A 87 -34.46 19.16 -1.70
CA GLU A 87 -34.48 17.75 -1.31
C GLU A 87 -33.39 16.95 -2.02
N LYS A 88 -33.13 17.23 -3.31
CA LYS A 88 -32.06 16.57 -4.07
C LYS A 88 -30.69 16.97 -3.56
N ALA A 89 -30.45 18.25 -3.32
CA ALA A 89 -29.21 18.74 -2.73
C ALA A 89 -28.94 18.07 -1.38
N LYS A 90 -29.95 18.02 -0.50
CA LYS A 90 -29.84 17.35 0.80
C LYS A 90 -29.47 15.86 0.67
N LYS A 91 -30.10 15.12 -0.24
CA LYS A 91 -29.78 13.70 -0.50
C LYS A 91 -28.36 13.52 -1.02
N ILE A 92 -27.88 14.42 -1.89
CA ILE A 92 -26.52 14.39 -2.41
C ILE A 92 -25.52 14.65 -1.28
N SER A 93 -25.74 15.70 -0.49
CA SER A 93 -24.86 16.04 0.64
C SER A 93 -24.78 14.91 1.66
N GLN A 94 -25.91 14.29 2.01
CA GLN A 94 -25.92 13.16 2.95
C GLN A 94 -25.13 11.96 2.43
N LYS A 95 -25.24 11.64 1.13
CA LYS A 95 -24.45 10.56 0.52
C LYS A 95 -22.96 10.90 0.46
N GLN A 96 -22.62 12.16 0.17
CA GLN A 96 -21.22 12.61 0.16
C GLN A 96 -20.60 12.47 1.55
N GLU A 97 -21.31 12.89 2.59
CA GLU A 97 -20.87 12.74 3.99
C GLU A 97 -20.68 11.27 4.38
N GLU A 98 -21.59 10.38 3.99
CA GLU A 98 -21.43 8.94 4.24
C GLU A 98 -20.19 8.37 3.54
N ILE A 99 -19.96 8.77 2.29
CA ILE A 99 -18.79 8.33 1.50
C ILE A 99 -17.50 8.85 2.13
N GLU A 100 -17.45 10.12 2.53
CA GLU A 100 -16.29 10.75 3.18
C GLU A 100 -15.93 10.02 4.48
N ASN A 101 -16.91 9.77 5.35
CA ASN A 101 -16.73 9.00 6.58
C ASN A 101 -16.17 7.58 6.30
N ARG A 102 -16.66 6.92 5.24
CA ARG A 102 -16.15 5.58 4.86
C ARG A 102 -14.71 5.64 4.34
N ILE A 103 -14.35 6.70 3.60
CA ILE A 103 -13.00 6.93 3.11
C ILE A 103 -12.04 7.15 4.29
N GLU A 104 -12.41 7.98 5.27
CA GLU A 104 -11.59 8.23 6.47
C GLU A 104 -11.32 6.95 7.26
N VAL A 105 -12.36 6.12 7.47
CA VAL A 105 -12.20 4.83 8.14
C VAL A 105 -11.31 3.88 7.34
N ALA A 106 -11.48 3.83 6.01
CA ALA A 106 -10.67 2.99 5.14
C ALA A 106 -9.19 3.41 5.16
N ASP A 107 -8.90 4.71 5.14
CA ASP A 107 -7.54 5.25 5.22
C ASP A 107 -6.89 4.93 6.57
N ALA A 108 -7.62 5.15 7.67
CA ALA A 108 -7.14 4.81 9.01
C ALA A 108 -6.83 3.30 9.16
N LEU A 109 -7.64 2.44 8.53
CA LEU A 109 -7.40 1.00 8.49
C LEU A 109 -6.19 0.64 7.62
N ALA A 110 -6.04 1.26 6.45
CA ALA A 110 -4.92 1.03 5.55
C ALA A 110 -3.58 1.39 6.22
N VAL A 111 -3.51 2.52 6.91
CA VAL A 111 -2.32 2.94 7.67
C VAL A 111 -1.98 1.94 8.77
N LYS A 112 -2.98 1.50 9.56
CA LYS A 112 -2.77 0.49 10.61
C LYS A 112 -2.30 -0.85 10.06
N LEU A 113 -2.83 -1.27 8.92
CA LEU A 113 -2.45 -2.50 8.25
C LEU A 113 -0.98 -2.42 7.78
N LEU A 114 -0.61 -1.32 7.14
CA LEU A 114 0.77 -1.09 6.70
C LEU A 114 1.76 -1.09 7.88
N GLN A 115 1.40 -0.44 9.00
CA GLN A 115 2.22 -0.44 10.20
C GLN A 115 2.43 -1.86 10.76
N ARG A 116 1.36 -2.66 10.84
CA ARG A 116 1.42 -4.07 11.26
C ARG A 116 2.31 -4.91 10.34
N PHE A 117 2.18 -4.73 9.02
CA PHE A 117 3.02 -5.42 8.04
C PHE A 117 4.50 -5.06 8.21
N ASN A 118 4.83 -3.77 8.30
CA ASN A 118 6.22 -3.33 8.48
C ASN A 118 6.85 -3.88 9.77
N TYR A 119 6.10 -3.88 10.88
CA TYR A 119 6.55 -4.49 12.12
C TYR A 119 6.79 -6.00 11.97
N SER A 120 5.87 -6.72 11.32
CA SER A 120 6.01 -8.15 11.04
C SER A 120 7.25 -8.44 10.19
N VAL A 121 7.45 -7.70 9.10
CA VAL A 121 8.62 -7.82 8.22
C VAL A 121 9.92 -7.55 8.98
N SER A 122 9.95 -6.51 9.83
CA SER A 122 11.12 -6.23 10.65
C SER A 122 11.43 -7.38 11.61
N THR A 123 10.41 -7.91 12.28
CA THR A 123 10.55 -9.05 13.21
C THR A 123 11.05 -10.28 12.47
N MET A 124 10.47 -10.59 11.31
CA MET A 124 10.86 -11.72 10.49
C MET A 124 12.31 -11.59 9.98
N ARG A 125 12.73 -10.38 9.60
CA ARG A 125 14.12 -10.10 9.20
C ARG A 125 15.10 -10.35 10.36
N THR A 126 14.76 -9.90 11.56
CA THR A 126 15.58 -10.15 12.75
C THR A 126 15.67 -11.64 13.06
N THR A 127 14.55 -12.36 13.03
CA THR A 127 14.54 -13.82 13.23
C THR A 127 15.37 -14.54 12.16
N ALA A 128 15.24 -14.16 10.90
CA ALA A 128 16.03 -14.74 9.81
C ALA A 128 17.54 -14.48 10.00
N TYR A 129 17.92 -13.28 10.44
CA TYR A 129 19.32 -12.97 10.77
C TYR A 129 19.86 -13.85 11.90
N HIS A 130 19.10 -14.05 12.98
CA HIS A 130 19.50 -14.94 14.06
C HIS A 130 19.60 -16.41 13.60
N LEU A 131 18.65 -16.87 12.79
CA LEU A 131 18.68 -18.23 12.24
C LEU A 131 19.87 -18.46 11.30
N ALA A 132 20.26 -17.45 10.51
CA ALA A 132 21.45 -17.55 9.67
C ALA A 132 22.73 -17.80 10.51
N GLY A 133 22.81 -17.22 11.72
CA GLY A 133 23.93 -17.46 12.64
C GLY A 133 23.96 -18.86 13.26
N VAL A 134 22.83 -19.58 13.31
CA VAL A 134 22.74 -20.91 13.94
C VAL A 134 23.63 -21.92 13.23
N HIS A 135 23.72 -21.87 11.90
CA HIS A 135 24.53 -22.83 11.16
C HIS A 135 26.03 -22.69 11.47
N SER A 136 26.54 -21.45 11.53
CA SER A 136 27.94 -21.20 11.92
C SER A 136 28.23 -21.74 13.31
N LEU A 137 27.35 -21.42 14.28
CA LEU A 137 27.49 -21.88 15.65
C LEU A 137 27.43 -23.42 15.75
N GLN A 138 26.56 -24.06 14.98
CA GLN A 138 26.46 -25.52 14.92
C GLN A 138 27.78 -26.15 14.44
N VAL A 139 28.44 -25.57 13.45
CA VAL A 139 29.74 -26.04 12.95
C VAL A 139 30.82 -25.88 14.03
N GLU A 140 30.92 -24.72 14.66
CA GLU A 140 31.90 -24.46 15.72
C GLU A 140 31.72 -25.40 16.93
N VAL A 141 30.48 -25.64 17.34
CA VAL A 141 30.17 -26.61 18.41
C VAL A 141 30.56 -28.03 17.99
N GLY A 142 30.35 -28.39 16.72
CA GLY A 142 30.79 -29.67 16.17
C GLY A 142 32.30 -29.85 16.19
N GLU A 143 33.06 -28.82 15.79
CA GLU A 143 34.52 -28.83 15.81
C GLU A 143 35.05 -28.93 17.25
N LEU A 144 34.51 -28.12 18.17
CA LEU A 144 34.90 -28.13 19.58
C LEU A 144 34.65 -29.50 20.21
N LYS A 145 33.51 -30.12 19.90
CA LYS A 145 33.20 -31.50 20.34
C LYS A 145 34.22 -32.50 19.79
N GLY A 146 34.64 -32.36 18.53
CA GLY A 146 35.69 -33.18 17.93
C GLY A 146 37.01 -33.08 18.68
N ARG A 147 37.51 -31.85 18.91
CA ARG A 147 38.74 -31.59 19.67
C ARG A 147 38.68 -32.12 21.09
N LEU A 148 37.55 -31.95 21.77
CA LEU A 148 37.35 -32.47 23.12
C LEU A 148 37.41 -34.00 23.14
N THR A 149 36.81 -34.66 22.14
CA THR A 149 36.84 -36.12 22.01
C THR A 149 38.26 -36.63 21.79
N GLU A 150 39.05 -35.93 20.97
CA GLU A 150 40.46 -36.23 20.75
C GLU A 150 41.28 -36.10 22.04
N VAL A 151 41.10 -35.00 22.80
CA VAL A 151 41.78 -34.80 24.08
C VAL A 151 41.40 -35.88 25.09
N LEU A 152 40.12 -36.23 25.19
CA LEU A 152 39.65 -37.33 26.04
C LEU A 152 40.29 -38.67 25.66
N SER A 153 40.35 -38.98 24.35
CA SER A 153 40.98 -40.20 23.86
C SER A 153 42.48 -40.23 24.12
N ASN A 154 43.17 -39.09 23.98
CA ASN A 154 44.58 -38.97 24.31
C ASN A 154 44.82 -39.17 25.82
N CYS A 155 44.01 -38.53 26.67
CA CYS A 155 44.04 -38.75 28.11
C CYS A 155 43.77 -40.22 28.50
N ASP A 156 42.79 -40.89 27.87
CA ASP A 156 42.51 -42.31 28.10
C ASP A 156 43.70 -43.20 27.68
N ALA A 157 44.29 -42.93 26.51
CA ALA A 157 45.50 -43.62 26.05
C ALA A 157 46.70 -43.39 27.00
N LEU A 158 46.84 -42.17 27.53
CA LEU A 158 47.85 -41.83 28.53
C LEU A 158 47.61 -42.61 29.84
N CYS A 159 46.38 -42.62 30.34
CA CYS A 159 46.00 -43.38 31.54
C CYS A 159 46.29 -44.87 31.37
N LYS A 160 45.93 -45.46 30.22
CA LYS A 160 46.24 -46.87 29.90
C LYS A 160 47.74 -47.14 29.89
N ARG A 161 48.53 -46.26 29.28
CA ARG A 161 49.99 -46.39 29.23
C ARG A 161 50.64 -46.29 30.60
N ILE A 162 50.18 -45.36 31.45
CA ILE A 162 50.64 -45.26 32.84
C ILE A 162 50.32 -46.56 33.60
N ALA A 163 49.14 -47.13 33.39
CA ALA A 163 48.75 -48.38 34.04
C ALA A 163 49.61 -49.58 33.60
N THR A 164 50.07 -49.62 32.34
CA THR A 164 50.87 -50.74 31.81
C THR A 164 52.38 -50.58 32.01
N GLU A 165 52.93 -49.39 31.80
CA GLU A 165 54.37 -49.12 31.76
C GLU A 165 54.89 -48.37 33.00
N GLY A 166 53.99 -47.82 33.82
CA GLY A 166 54.34 -46.95 34.94
C GLY A 166 54.67 -45.51 34.54
N PRO A 167 54.68 -44.56 35.49
CA PRO A 167 54.85 -43.12 35.21
C PRO A 167 56.27 -42.73 34.74
N GLU A 168 57.27 -43.57 34.96
CA GLU A 168 58.67 -43.28 34.62
C GLU A 168 58.92 -43.22 33.10
N SER A 169 58.16 -43.99 32.29
CA SER A 169 58.20 -43.95 30.82
C SER A 169 57.94 -42.53 30.27
N LEU A 170 56.99 -41.81 30.88
CA LEU A 170 56.61 -40.45 30.47
C LEU A 170 57.67 -39.40 30.81
N ARG A 171 58.44 -39.58 31.88
CA ARG A 171 59.49 -38.63 32.29
C ARG A 171 60.63 -38.54 31.29
N SER A 172 60.87 -39.60 30.52
CA SER A 172 61.85 -39.61 29.43
C SER A 172 61.36 -38.90 28.16
N SER A 173 60.04 -38.78 27.96
CA SER A 173 59.42 -38.26 26.73
C SER A 173 59.10 -36.76 26.79
N ILE A 174 58.94 -36.20 27.99
CA ILE A 174 58.62 -34.78 28.16
C ILE A 174 59.89 -33.95 27.99
N LYS A 175 59.96 -33.19 26.90
CA LYS A 175 60.93 -32.11 26.75
C LYS A 175 60.43 -30.92 27.59
N PRO A 176 61.18 -30.41 28.57
CA PRO A 176 60.73 -29.28 29.38
C PRO A 176 60.51 -28.06 28.48
N PHE A 177 59.37 -27.39 28.66
CA PHE A 177 59.08 -26.12 27.99
C PHE A 177 60.11 -25.09 28.44
N ALA A 178 60.97 -24.63 27.52
CA ALA A 178 61.90 -23.55 27.78
C ALA A 178 61.12 -22.23 27.96
N ALA A 179 61.11 -21.71 29.18
CA ALA A 179 60.62 -20.37 29.46
C ALA A 179 61.50 -19.35 28.72
N ILE A 180 60.89 -18.53 27.86
CA ILE A 180 61.58 -17.40 27.24
C ILE A 180 61.82 -16.38 28.34
N THR A 181 63.03 -16.33 28.87
CA THR A 181 63.49 -15.19 29.68
C THR A 181 63.77 -14.04 28.70
N ALA A 182 62.80 -13.13 28.56
CA ALA A 182 63.06 -11.87 27.89
C ALA A 182 63.96 -11.02 28.80
N ASP A 183 65.19 -10.79 28.36
CA ASP A 183 66.06 -9.74 28.90
C ASP A 183 65.35 -8.39 28.73
N ILE A 184 64.76 -7.89 29.81
CA ILE A 184 64.30 -6.50 29.90
C ILE A 184 65.54 -5.68 30.25
N VAL A 185 66.16 -5.07 29.23
CA VAL A 185 67.09 -3.95 29.44
C VAL A 185 66.25 -2.70 29.70
N PRO A 186 66.38 -2.01 30.85
CA PRO A 186 65.72 -0.74 31.06
C PRO A 186 66.54 0.36 30.38
N SER A 187 66.02 0.95 29.30
CA SER A 187 66.54 2.19 28.75
C SER A 187 66.21 3.35 29.69
N HIS A 188 67.26 3.91 30.29
CA HIS A 188 67.23 5.03 31.21
C HIS A 188 66.89 6.32 30.44
N ASP A 189 65.74 6.93 30.74
CA ASP A 189 65.43 8.29 30.32
C ASP A 189 66.36 9.28 31.04
N SER A 190 67.01 10.15 30.27
CA SER A 190 67.68 11.35 30.77
C SER A 190 67.84 12.34 29.63
N SER A 191 67.04 13.41 29.63
CA SER A 191 67.52 14.77 29.38
C SER A 191 66.42 15.79 29.68
N ALA A 192 66.65 16.51 30.77
CA ALA A 192 66.10 17.83 31.03
C ALA A 192 67.14 18.88 30.59
N SER A 193 66.72 19.85 29.77
CA SER A 193 67.09 21.29 29.79
C SER A 193 66.45 21.99 28.61
#